data_AF-A0A0C2W858-F1
#
_entry.id   AF-A0A0C2W858-F1
#
_cell.length_a   1.000
_cell.length_b   1.000
_cell.length_c   1.000
_cell.angle_alpha   90.00
_cell.angle_beta   90.00
_cell.angle_gamma   90.00
#
_symmetry.space_group_name_H-M   'P 1'
#
loop_
_entity.id
_entity.type
_entity.pdbx_description
1 polymer ?
#
loop_
_entity_poly.entity_id
_entity_poly.type
_entity_poly.pdbx_seq_one_letter_code
_entity_poly.pdbx_strand_id
1 'polypeptide(L)' 'MSHSQVSEQRIEELKQEYIRAQDQLEKLESLEMDTGSAEKRLAGIEAELDHLRKELS' A
#
# COMPACT_ATOMS: atom_id res chain seq x y z
N MET A 1 -2.57 -23.89 -4.45
CA MET A 1 -2.59 -22.73 -3.53
C MET A 1 -4.04 -22.40 -3.25
N SER A 2 -4.44 -22.22 -2.00
CA SER A 2 -5.80 -21.80 -1.65
C SER A 2 -5.97 -20.30 -1.87
N HIS A 3 -7.21 -19.84 -2.03
CA HIS A 3 -7.52 -18.41 -2.18
C HIS A 3 -6.97 -17.58 -1.01
N SER A 4 -7.06 -18.11 0.22
CA SER A 4 -6.48 -17.48 1.43
C SER A 4 -4.98 -17.23 1.31
N GLN A 5 -4.21 -18.20 0.82
CA GLN A 5 -2.76 -18.08 0.68
C GLN A 5 -2.38 -17.00 -0.35
N VAL A 6 -3.17 -16.85 -1.41
CA VAL A 6 -2.97 -15.81 -2.42
C VAL A 6 -3.26 -14.42 -1.83
N SER A 7 -4.36 -14.27 -1.09
CA SER A 7 -4.70 -13.00 -0.43
C SER A 7 -3.68 -12.62 0.64
N GLU A 8 -3.17 -13.58 1.42
CA GLU A 8 -2.12 -13.36 2.41
C GLU A 8 -0.80 -12.91 1.76
N GLN A 9 -0.40 -13.56 0.66
CA GLN A 9 0.78 -13.15 -0.10
C GLN A 9 0.62 -11.73 -0.66
N ARG A 10 -0.54 -11.42 -1.24
CA ARG A 10 -0.83 -10.09 -1.78
C ARG A 10 -0.81 -9.01 -0.69
N ILE A 11 -1.33 -9.30 0.50
CA ILE A 11 -1.24 -8.41 1.66
C ILE A 11 0.22 -8.10 2.01
N GLU A 12 1.10 -9.10 2.00
CA GLU A 12 2.51 -8.88 2.32
C GLU A 12 3.21 -8.03 1.25
N GLU A 13 2.92 -8.28 -0.02
CA GLU A 13 3.39 -7.43 -1.13
C GLU A 13 2.94 -5.97 -0.96
N LEU A 14 1.65 -5.76 -0.68
CA LEU A 14 1.08 -4.43 -0.47
C LEU A 14 1.68 -3.69 0.72
N LYS A 15 2.05 -4.39 1.81
CA LYS A 15 2.78 -3.75 2.92
C LYS A 15 4.16 -3.27 2.49
N GLN A 16 4.88 -4.05 1.71
CA GLN A 16 6.19 -3.64 1.18
C GLN A 16 6.05 -2.46 0.21
N GLU A 17 5.00 -2.44 -0.60
CA GLU A 17 4.67 -1.30 -1.46
C GLU A 17 4.29 -0.05 -0.65
N TYR A 18 3.54 -0.21 0.44
CA TYR A 18 3.16 0.87 1.34
C TYR A 18 4.39 1.56 1.94
N ILE A 19 5.33 0.79 2.49
CA ILE A 19 6.58 1.31 3.07
C ILE A 19 7.35 2.13 2.02
N ARG A 20 7.49 1.61 0.80
CA ARG A 20 8.20 2.32 -0.28
C ARG A 20 7.48 3.61 -0.70
N ALA A 21 6.14 3.59 -0.75
CA ALA A 21 5.35 4.77 -1.09
C ALA A 21 5.43 5.83 0.01
N GLN A 22 5.50 5.41 1.28
CA GLN A 22 5.72 6.30 2.41
C GLN A 22 7.12 6.92 2.38
N ASP A 23 8.18 6.12 2.15
CA ASP A 23 9.54 6.64 1.99
C ASP A 23 9.64 7.66 0.84
N GLN A 24 8.87 7.45 -0.24
CA GLN A 24 8.80 8.37 -1.36
C GLN A 24 8.06 9.66 -0.97
N LEU A 25 6.96 9.55 -0.24
CA LEU A 25 6.21 10.70 0.26
C LEU A 25 7.10 11.57 1.15
N GLU A 26 7.76 10.98 2.15
CA GLU A 26 8.66 11.69 3.06
C GLU A 26 9.79 12.42 2.31
N LYS A 27 10.33 11.80 1.25
CA LYS A 27 11.33 12.45 0.37
C LYS A 27 10.73 13.64 -0.39
N LEU A 28 9.54 13.50 -0.95
CA LEU A 28 8.88 14.60 -1.69
C LEU A 28 8.56 15.77 -0.75
N GLU A 29 8.04 15.48 0.44
CA GLU A 29 7.80 16.47 1.48
C GLU A 29 9.10 17.19 1.89
N SER A 30 10.19 16.44 2.09
CA SER A 30 11.50 17.03 2.45
C SER A 30 12.08 17.96 1.38
N LEU A 31 11.66 17.78 0.13
CA LEU A 31 12.09 18.57 -1.01
C LEU A 31 11.05 19.65 -1.40
N GLU A 32 9.98 19.82 -0.61
CA GLU A 32 8.84 20.70 -0.90
C GLU A 32 8.25 20.46 -2.30
N MET A 33 8.29 19.20 -2.76
CA MET A 33 7.78 18.77 -4.05
C MET A 33 6.31 18.32 -3.96
N ASP A 34 5.64 18.20 -5.11
CA ASP A 34 4.27 17.69 -5.18
C ASP A 34 4.16 16.25 -4.63
N THR A 35 3.41 16.10 -3.55
CA THR A 35 3.15 14.84 -2.85
C THR A 35 1.92 14.10 -3.37
N GLY A 36 1.07 14.75 -4.17
CA GLY A 36 -0.27 14.25 -4.49
C GLY A 36 -0.28 12.91 -5.22
N SER A 37 0.77 12.58 -5.96
CA SER A 37 0.92 11.26 -6.60
C SER A 37 1.25 10.15 -5.60
N ALA A 38 2.09 10.43 -4.60
CA ALA A 38 2.47 9.47 -3.55
C ALA A 38 1.31 9.24 -2.58
N GLU A 39 0.59 10.30 -2.19
CA GLU A 39 -0.61 10.22 -1.34
C GLU A 39 -1.72 9.38 -1.98
N LYS A 40 -2.00 9.59 -3.27
CA LYS A 40 -2.98 8.77 -4.02
C LYS A 40 -2.59 7.31 -4.05
N ARG A 41 -1.29 7.02 -4.18
CA ARG A 41 -0.78 5.65 -4.20
C ARG A 41 -0.96 4.98 -2.82
N LEU A 42 -0.64 5.68 -1.74
CA LEU A 42 -0.86 5.20 -0.38
C LEU A 42 -2.34 4.88 -0.13
N ALA A 43 -3.23 5.81 -0.47
CA ALA A 43 -4.68 5.59 -0.32
C ALA A 43 -5.20 4.38 -1.12
N GLY A 44 -4.66 4.15 -2.32
CA GLY A 44 -4.98 2.96 -3.11
C GLY A 44 -4.53 1.66 -2.44
N ILE A 45 -3.31 1.64 -1.89
CA ILE A 45 -2.76 0.48 -1.18
C ILE A 45 -3.58 0.19 0.08
N GLU A 46 -3.95 1.22 0.85
CA GLU A 46 -4.79 1.08 2.05
C GLU A 46 -6.17 0.49 1.73
N ALA A 47 -6.80 0.96 0.65
CA ALA A 47 -8.10 0.43 0.21
C ALA A 47 -8.02 -1.04 -0.20
N GLU A 48 -6.95 -1.44 -0.92
CA GLU A 48 -6.75 -2.84 -1.32
C GLU A 48 -6.45 -3.73 -0.10
N LEU A 49 -5.66 -3.25 0.85
CA LEU A 49 -5.39 -3.96 2.11
C LEU A 49 -6.66 -4.18 2.94
N ASP A 50 -7.53 -3.16 3.05
CA ASP A 50 -8.80 -3.28 3.75
C ASP A 50 -9.74 -4.28 3.07
N HIS A 51 -9.80 -4.26 1.73
CA HIS A 51 -10.58 -5.23 0.96
C HIS A 51 -10.10 -6.68 1.21
N LEU A 52 -8.80 -6.95 1.05
CA LEU A 52 -8.24 -8.29 1.21
C LEU A 52 -8.38 -8.82 2.64
N ARG A 53 -8.28 -7.95 3.65
CA ARG A 53 -8.51 -8.32 5.06
C ARG A 53 -9.96 -8.74 5.32
N LYS A 54 -10.92 -8.09 4.65
CA LYS A 54 -12.34 -8.47 4.73
C LYS A 54 -12.63 -9.81 4.07
N GLU A 55 -11.94 -10.11 2.97
CA GLU A 55 -12.08 -11.42 2.28
C GLU A 55 -11.46 -12.59 3.06
N LEU A 56 -10.51 -12.30 3.95
CA LEU A 56 -9.86 -13.28 4.83
C LEU A 56 -10.53 -13.46 6.20
N SER A 57 -11.50 -12.60 6.53
CA SER A 57 -12.26 -12.64 7.79
C SER A 57 -13.47 -13.56 7.70
#